data_AF-X1DI99-F1
#
_entry.id   AF-X1DI99-F1
#
_cell.length_a   1.000
_cell.length_b   1.000
_cell.length_c   1.000
_cell.angle_alpha   90.00
_cell.angle_beta   90.00
_cell.angle_gamma   90.00
#
_symmetry.space_group_name_H-M   'P 1'
#
loop_
_entity.id
_entity.type
_entity.pdbx_description
1 polymer ?
#
loop_
_entity_poly.entity_id
_entity_poly.type
_entity_poly.pdbx_seq_one_letter_code
_entity_poly.pdbx_strand_id
1 'polypeptide(L)'
;MPFEILEKRELGTSGIVFEMVILTPLIAKKAYAGNFILLRINETGERFPLTIADYDREKETITIVFQVVGKSTKLLSHLDVGDTILDVVGPLGNEIHIKKYDYPVV
;
A
#
# COMPACT_ATOMS: atom_id res chain seq x y z
N MET A 1 2.00 9.83 -14.14
CA MET A 1 2.00 10.75 -12.99
C MET A 1 2.78 10.07 -11.88
N PRO A 2 3.61 10.78 -11.12
CA PRO A 2 4.33 10.18 -10.00
C PRO A 2 3.36 9.73 -8.89
N PHE A 3 3.66 8.62 -8.22
CA PHE A 3 2.91 8.13 -7.06
C PHE A 3 3.57 8.65 -5.78
N GLU A 4 3.16 9.84 -5.35
CA GLU A 4 3.75 10.57 -4.23
C GLU A 4 3.38 9.95 -2.88
N ILE A 5 4.36 9.89 -1.97
CA ILE A 5 4.17 9.49 -0.57
C ILE A 5 3.75 10.72 0.23
N LEU A 6 2.52 10.72 0.72
CA LEU A 6 1.95 11.84 1.47
C LEU A 6 2.19 11.74 2.97
N GLU A 7 2.21 10.51 3.50
CA GLU A 7 2.47 10.25 4.92
C GLU A 7 3.30 8.98 5.06
N LYS A 8 4.14 8.94 6.09
CA LYS A 8 4.94 7.79 6.48
C LYS A 8 5.04 7.73 8.00
N ARG A 9 4.79 6.56 8.57
CA ARG A 9 4.85 6.32 10.01
C ARG A 9 5.55 4.99 10.29
N GLU A 10 6.51 5.00 11.20
CA GLU A 10 7.02 3.76 11.77
C GLU A 10 6.01 3.19 12.76
N LEU A 11 5.69 1.91 12.64
CA LEU A 11 4.79 1.19 13.53
C LEU A 11 5.58 0.35 14.52
N GLY A 12 5.31 0.53 15.81
CA GLY A 12 5.97 -0.20 16.89
C GLY A 12 7.32 0.43 17.29
N THR A 13 8.19 -0.37 17.91
CA THR A 13 9.48 0.07 18.46
C THR A 13 10.68 -0.58 17.78
N SER A 14 10.45 -1.42 16.77
CA SER A 14 11.47 -2.29 16.19
C SER A 14 12.21 -1.68 15.00
N GLY A 15 11.79 -0.54 14.44
CA GLY A 15 12.47 0.05 13.28
C GLY A 15 12.20 -0.64 11.95
N ILE A 16 11.28 -1.61 11.88
CA ILE A 16 11.13 -2.47 10.70
C ILE A 16 9.72 -2.54 10.11
N VAL A 17 8.70 -1.96 10.74
CA VAL A 17 7.34 -1.93 10.20
C VAL A 17 6.96 -0.50 9.90
N PHE A 18 6.46 -0.24 8.70
CA PHE A 18 6.08 1.09 8.26
C PHE A 18 4.68 1.08 7.65
N GLU A 19 3.95 2.15 7.91
CA GLU A 19 2.73 2.54 7.22
C GLU A 19 3.06 3.71 6.30
N MET A 20 2.54 3.67 5.07
CA MET A 20 2.70 4.75 4.09
C MET A 20 1.38 5.04 3.39
N VAL A 21 1.07 6.32 3.21
CA VAL A 21 -0.06 6.81 2.43
C VAL A 21 0.46 7.32 1.09
N ILE A 22 -0.11 6.81 0.00
CA ILE A 22 0.35 7.07 -1.37
C ILE A 22 -0.81 7.66 -2.18
N LEU A 23 -0.55 8.76 -2.89
CA LEU A 23 -1.49 9.38 -3.82
C LEU A 23 -1.70 8.48 -5.05
N THR A 24 -2.89 7.91 -5.21
CA THR A 24 -3.22 6.96 -6.28
C THR A 24 -4.70 7.08 -6.72
N PRO A 25 -5.11 8.18 -7.37
CA PRO A 25 -6.53 8.49 -7.59
C PRO A 25 -7.35 7.39 -8.27
N LEU A 26 -6.77 6.77 -9.29
CA LEU A 26 -7.43 5.71 -10.05
C LEU A 26 -7.55 4.40 -9.25
N ILE A 27 -6.61 4.13 -8.36
CA ILE A 27 -6.57 2.92 -7.54
C ILE A 27 -7.55 3.10 -6.38
N ALA A 28 -7.45 4.19 -5.63
CA ALA A 28 -8.32 4.52 -4.50
C ALA A 28 -9.82 4.44 -4.89
N LYS A 29 -10.18 4.96 -6.07
CA LYS A 29 -11.55 4.92 -6.58
C LYS A 29 -12.10 3.50 -6.74
N LYS A 30 -11.24 2.53 -7.06
CA LYS A 30 -11.62 1.14 -7.41
C LYS A 30 -11.23 0.10 -6.37
N ALA A 31 -10.48 0.47 -5.34
CA ALA A 31 -10.01 -0.47 -4.33
C ALA A 31 -11.16 -0.98 -3.45
N TYR A 32 -11.06 -2.25 -3.09
CA TYR A 32 -11.93 -2.95 -2.13
C TYR A 32 -11.07 -3.74 -1.13
N ALA A 33 -11.71 -4.18 -0.04
CA ALA A 33 -11.03 -5.01 0.95
C ALA A 33 -10.49 -6.30 0.32
N GLY A 34 -9.28 -6.67 0.75
CA GLY A 34 -8.52 -7.82 0.24
C GLY A 34 -7.81 -7.61 -1.09
N ASN A 35 -7.91 -6.43 -1.71
CA ASN A 35 -7.08 -6.09 -2.86
C ASN A 35 -5.64 -5.80 -2.45
N PHE A 36 -4.74 -5.87 -3.43
CA PHE A 36 -3.33 -5.54 -3.29
C PHE A 36 -2.84 -4.73 -4.51
N ILE A 37 -1.64 -4.15 -4.39
CA ILE A 37 -0.92 -3.49 -5.48
C ILE A 37 0.38 -4.23 -5.79
N LEU A 38 0.87 -4.10 -7.02
CA LEU A 38 2.27 -4.38 -7.36
C LEU A 38 3.03 -3.06 -7.46
N LEU A 39 4.22 -3.00 -6.86
CA LEU A 39 5.04 -1.81 -6.90
C LEU A 39 6.47 -2.09 -7.36
N ARG A 40 7.10 -1.09 -7.99
CA ARG A 40 8.53 -1.07 -8.35
C ARG A 40 9.11 0.29 -7.99
N ILE A 41 10.22 0.30 -7.27
CA ILE A 41 10.78 1.52 -6.67
C ILE A 41 11.70 2.27 -7.65
N ASN A 42 12.46 1.55 -8.46
CA ASN A 42 13.39 2.11 -9.45
C ASN A 42 13.49 1.21 -10.68
N GLU A 43 14.13 1.69 -11.75
CA GLU A 43 14.18 0.98 -13.04
C GLU A 43 14.76 -0.43 -12.97
N THR A 44 15.74 -0.65 -12.09
CA THR A 44 16.38 -1.96 -11.87
C THR A 44 15.71 -2.80 -10.79
N GLY A 45 14.68 -2.26 -10.12
CA GLY A 45 14.00 -2.90 -9.00
C GLY A 45 13.06 -4.02 -9.47
N GLU A 46 12.83 -4.98 -8.59
CA GLU A 46 11.80 -5.99 -8.81
C GLU A 46 10.39 -5.41 -8.61
N ARG A 47 9.39 -6.13 -9.13
CA ARG A 47 7.97 -5.87 -8.84
C ARG A 47 7.55 -6.77 -7.70
N PHE A 48 7.01 -6.21 -6.63
CA PHE A 48 6.55 -7.00 -5.49
C PHE A 48 5.18 -6.54 -4.99
N PRO A 49 4.36 -7.48 -4.44
CA PRO A 49 3.02 -7.16 -4.00
C PRO A 49 3.00 -6.59 -2.58
N LEU A 50 2.10 -5.63 -2.33
CA LEU A 50 1.70 -5.19 -0.99
C LEU A 50 0.18 -5.02 -0.92
N THR A 51 -0.42 -5.47 0.17
CA THR A 51 -1.86 -5.33 0.42
C THR A 51 -2.25 -3.86 0.55
N ILE A 52 -3.43 -3.50 0.02
CA ILE A 52 -4.06 -2.21 0.32
C ILE A 52 -4.66 -2.33 1.73
N ALA A 53 -3.99 -1.72 2.70
CA ALA A 53 -4.43 -1.75 4.10
C ALA A 53 -5.64 -0.84 4.34
N ASP A 54 -5.68 0.29 3.64
CA ASP A 54 -6.82 1.21 3.64
C ASP A 54 -6.86 2.02 2.33
N TYR A 55 -7.97 2.70 2.05
CA TYR A 55 -8.08 3.62 0.91
C TYR A 55 -9.08 4.74 1.21
N ASP A 56 -8.78 5.94 0.71
CA ASP A 56 -9.65 7.12 0.84
C ASP A 56 -9.99 7.66 -0.55
N ARG A 57 -11.29 7.60 -0.90
CA ARG A 57 -11.77 8.03 -2.22
C ARG A 57 -11.84 9.55 -2.37
N GLU A 58 -11.95 10.29 -1.26
CA GLU A 58 -12.02 11.74 -1.27
C GLU A 58 -10.61 12.34 -1.29
N LYS A 59 -9.68 11.75 -0.54
CA LYS A 59 -8.26 12.13 -0.56
C LYS A 59 -7.47 11.53 -1.72
N GLU A 60 -8.08 10.61 -2.47
CA GLU A 60 -7.49 9.93 -3.62
C GLU A 60 -6.25 9.08 -3.27
N THR A 61 -6.22 8.50 -2.07
CA THR A 61 -5.06 7.78 -1.53
C THR A 61 -5.33 6.31 -1.25
N ILE A 62 -4.26 5.53 -1.20
CA ILE A 62 -4.24 4.22 -0.56
C ILE A 62 -3.21 4.23 0.57
N THR A 63 -3.43 3.37 1.55
CA THR A 63 -2.50 3.09 2.63
C THR A 63 -1.92 1.69 2.46
N ILE A 64 -0.61 1.58 2.57
CA ILE A 64 0.10 0.30 2.63
C ILE A 64 0.78 0.16 3.98
N VAL A 65 0.88 -1.08 4.45
CA VAL A 65 1.69 -1.45 5.62
C VAL A 65 2.65 -2.54 5.19
N PHE A 66 3.93 -2.39 5.49
CA PHE A 66 4.95 -3.37 5.12
C PHE A 66 6.02 -3.51 6.19
N GLN A 67 6.67 -4.67 6.16
CA GLN A 67 7.82 -4.98 7.01
C GLN A 67 9.09 -5.03 6.17
N VAL A 68 10.18 -4.48 6.71
CA VAL A 68 11.52 -4.57 6.13
C VAL A 68 12.08 -5.97 6.36
N VAL A 69 12.04 -6.78 5.30
CA VAL A 69 12.47 -8.18 5.31
C VAL A 69 13.50 -8.51 4.22
N GLY A 70 13.71 -7.61 3.27
CA GLY A 70 14.59 -7.85 2.12
C GLY A 70 15.00 -6.56 1.42
N LYS A 71 15.70 -6.70 0.29
CA LYS A 71 16.28 -5.58 -0.46
C LYS A 71 15.23 -4.53 -0.85
N SER A 72 14.12 -4.98 -1.43
CA SER A 72 13.10 -4.08 -1.98
C SER A 72 12.29 -3.36 -0.89
N THR A 73 11.92 -4.05 0.18
CA THR A 73 11.27 -3.41 1.33
C THR A 73 12.20 -2.48 2.11
N LYS A 74 13.52 -2.78 2.14
CA LYS A 74 14.52 -1.85 2.69
C LYS A 74 14.69 -0.59 1.84
N LEU A 75 14.68 -0.72 0.52
CA LEU A 75 14.68 0.45 -0.38
C LEU A 75 13.41 1.28 -0.18
N LEU A 76 12.25 0.63 -0.04
CA LEU A 76 10.99 1.33 0.20
C LEU A 76 11.03 2.10 1.52
N SER A 77 11.55 1.50 2.60
CA SER A 77 11.65 2.17 3.91
C SER A 77 12.56 3.40 3.93
N HIS A 78 13.44 3.57 2.95
CA HIS A 78 14.29 4.75 2.82
C HIS A 78 13.63 5.90 2.04
N LEU A 79 12.48 5.69 1.39
CA LEU A 79 11.73 6.78 0.78
C LEU A 79 11.00 7.58 1.86
N ASP A 80 10.98 8.89 1.75
CA ASP A 80 10.35 9.80 2.71
C ASP A 80 9.13 10.53 2.10
N VAL A 81 8.44 11.30 2.92
CA VAL A 81 7.29 12.10 2.47
C VAL A 81 7.73 13.09 1.39
N GLY A 82 6.99 13.16 0.29
CA GLY A 82 7.32 13.93 -0.91
C GLY A 82 8.10 13.15 -1.97
N ASP A 83 8.67 11.98 -1.62
CA ASP A 83 9.25 11.09 -2.62
C ASP A 83 8.16 10.36 -3.42
N THR A 84 8.57 9.78 -4.55
CA THR A 84 7.65 9.14 -5.49
C THR A 84 8.05 7.70 -5.75
N ILE A 85 7.07 6.79 -5.76
CA ILE A 85 7.26 5.42 -6.23
C ILE A 85 7.17 5.42 -7.75
N LEU A 86 8.12 4.74 -8.43
CA LEU A 86 8.20 4.73 -9.89
C LEU A 86 6.96 4.09 -10.53
N ASP A 87 6.61 2.86 -10.13
CA ASP A 87 5.44 2.17 -10.64
C ASP A 87 4.56 1.66 -9.50
N VAL A 88 3.25 1.89 -9.62
CA VAL A 88 2.20 1.31 -8.77
C VAL A 88 1.08 0.81 -9.69
N VAL A 89 0.76 -0.48 -9.59
CA VAL A 89 -0.28 -1.13 -10.40
C VAL A 89 -1.32 -1.74 -9.49
N GLY A 90 -2.58 -1.36 -9.69
CA GLY A 90 -3.73 -1.95 -8.99
C GLY A 90 -5.04 -1.18 -9.20
N PRO A 91 -6.07 -1.47 -8.39
CA PRO A 91 -6.09 -2.57 -7.42
C PRO A 91 -6.10 -3.93 -8.15
N LEU A 92 -5.41 -4.92 -7.58
CA LEU A 92 -5.34 -6.30 -8.08
C LEU A 92 -5.97 -7.26 -7.06
N GLY A 93 -6.28 -8.46 -7.53
CA GLY A 93 -6.99 -9.48 -6.77
C GLY A 93 -8.51 -9.32 -6.83
N ASN A 94 -9.22 -10.33 -6.34
CA ASN A 94 -10.68 -10.28 -6.24
C ASN A 94 -11.08 -9.55 -4.95
N GLU A 95 -12.22 -8.88 -4.98
CA GLU A 95 -12.87 -8.40 -3.76
C GLU A 95 -13.19 -9.58 -2.84
N ILE A 96 -13.02 -9.38 -1.53
CA ILE A 96 -13.46 -10.39 -0.56
C ILE A 96 -14.98 -10.40 -0.47
N HIS A 97 -15.55 -11.57 -0.24
CA HIS A 97 -16.98 -11.68 0.02
C HIS A 97 -17.29 -11.15 1.42
N ILE A 98 -17.97 -10.01 1.50
CA ILE A 98 -18.42 -9.42 2.76
C ILE A 98 -19.91 -9.67 2.93
N LYS A 99 -20.27 -10.38 4.01
CA LYS A 99 -21.66 -10.64 4.39
C LYS A 99 -21.85 -10.38 5.88
N LYS A 100 -22.99 -9.78 6.24
CA LYS A 100 -23.42 -9.68 7.63
C LYS A 100 -23.92 -11.05 8.11
N TYR A 101 -23.37 -11.54 9.20
CA TYR A 101 -23.83 -12.75 9.87
C TYR A 101 -24.65 -12.34 11.11
N ASP A 102 -25.72 -13.09 11.40
CA ASP A 102 -26.61 -12.81 12.54
C ASP A 102 -26.01 -13.26 13.88
N TYR A 103 -25.02 -14.14 13.83
CA TYR A 103 -24.32 -14.68 14.99
C TYR A 103 -22.81 -14.37 14.88
N PRO A 104 -22.08 -14.37 16.01
CA PRO A 104 -20.63 -14.21 15.99
C PRO A 104 -19.97 -15.24 15.08
N VAL A 105 -19.11 -14.76 14.18
CA VAL A 105 -18.19 -15.61 13.44
C VAL A 105 -17.00 -15.84 14.36
N VAL A 106 -16.89 -17.05 14.92
CA VAL A 106 -15.77 -17.49 15.76
C VAL A 106 -14.76 -18.24 14.89
#